data_AF-A0A225UKR0-F1
#
_entry.id   AF-A0A225UKR0-F1
#
_cell.length_a   1.000
_cell.length_b   1.000
_cell.length_c   1.000
_cell.angle_alpha   90.00
_cell.angle_beta   90.00
_cell.angle_gamma   90.00
#
_symmetry.space_group_name_H-M   'P 1'
#
loop_
_entity.id
_entity.type
_entity.pdbx_description
1 polymer ?
#
loop_
_entity_poly.entity_id
_entity_poly.type
_entity_poly.pdbx_seq_one_letter_code
_entity_poly.pdbx_strand_id
1 'polypeptide(L)'
;MTVNQALEQLIEIEEKRQEGAYSKDTICVGMARLGQKDQTIIAGTMEELLTADFGAPLHCLAITGEVHPLEEEMLKQFYVKK
;
A
#
# COMPACT_ATOMS: atom_id res chain seq x y z
N MET A 1 8.55 -11.67 2.16
CA MET A 1 8.46 -10.45 1.35
C MET A 1 7.62 -9.46 2.11
N THR A 2 8.14 -8.26 2.36
CA THR A 2 7.39 -7.18 3.03
C THR A 2 6.59 -6.37 2.01
N VAL A 3 5.71 -5.49 2.47
CA VAL A 3 4.99 -4.55 1.60
C VAL A 3 5.98 -3.58 0.95
N ASN A 4 6.93 -3.07 1.73
CA ASN A 4 7.97 -2.13 1.27
C ASN A 4 8.79 -2.75 0.13
N GLN A 5 9.25 -4.01 0.29
CA GLN A 5 9.99 -4.72 -0.77
C GLN A 5 9.17 -4.90 -2.06
N ALA A 6 7.88 -5.19 -1.93
CA ALA A 6 6.99 -5.32 -3.10
C ALA A 6 6.82 -3.97 -3.81
N LEU A 7 6.65 -2.88 -3.06
CA LEU A 7 6.54 -1.52 -3.61
C LEU A 7 7.84 -1.07 -4.29
N GLU A 8 9.00 -1.33 -3.68
CA GLU A 8 10.31 -1.04 -4.28
C GLU A 8 10.45 -1.71 -5.65
N GLN A 9 10.12 -3.00 -5.73
CA GLN A 9 10.22 -3.77 -6.97
C GLN A 9 9.23 -3.30 -8.04
N LEU A 10 8.00 -2.97 -7.63
CA LEU A 10 6.99 -2.45 -8.56
C LEU A 10 7.45 -1.10 -9.14
N ILE A 11 7.86 -0.17 -8.28
CA ILE A 11 8.34 1.15 -8.72
C ILE A 11 9.54 1.01 -9.66
N GLU A 12 10.51 0.14 -9.34
CA GLU A 12 11.66 -0.12 -10.20
C GLU A 12 11.24 -0.63 -11.60
N ILE A 13 10.25 -1.53 -11.66
CA ILE A 13 9.77 -2.07 -12.93
C ILE A 13 9.01 -1.02 -13.74
N GLU A 14 8.18 -0.21 -13.10
CA GLU A 14 7.48 0.88 -13.78
C GLU A 14 8.45 1.94 -14.30
N GLU A 15 9.50 2.29 -13.54
CA GLU A 15 10.55 3.20 -14.01
C GLU A 15 11.29 2.66 -15.25
N LYS A 16 11.43 1.33 -15.37
CA LYS A 16 12.07 0.67 -16.52
C LYS A 16 11.14 0.52 -17.73
N ARG A 17 9.87 0.20 -17.50
CA ARG A 17 8.91 -0.15 -18.56
C ARG A 17 8.12 1.04 -19.07
N GLN A 18 7.87 2.02 -18.20
CA GLN A 18 7.11 3.23 -18.51
C GLN A 18 5.76 2.93 -19.18
N GLU A 19 5.08 1.88 -18.71
CA GLU A 19 3.79 1.44 -19.25
C GLU A 19 2.61 2.24 -18.67
N GLY A 20 2.86 3.04 -17.62
CA GLY A 20 1.86 3.88 -16.96
C GLY A 20 0.85 3.07 -16.14
N ALA A 21 1.22 1.89 -15.66
CA ALA A 21 0.31 1.01 -14.93
C ALA A 21 0.02 1.54 -13.51
N TYR A 22 0.99 2.19 -12.90
CA TYR A 22 0.91 2.84 -11.59
C TYR A 22 2.00 3.92 -11.47
N SER A 23 1.98 4.68 -10.39
CA SER A 23 2.98 5.72 -10.08
C SER A 23 3.23 5.79 -8.58
N LYS A 24 4.21 6.60 -8.15
CA LYS A 24 4.51 6.85 -6.74
C LYS A 24 3.31 7.42 -5.97
N ASP A 25 2.42 8.11 -6.67
CA ASP A 25 1.20 8.71 -6.13
C ASP A 25 0.00 7.74 -6.12
N THR A 26 0.12 6.54 -6.71
CA THR A 26 -0.97 5.56 -6.73
C THR A 26 -1.29 5.12 -5.30
N ILE A 27 -2.58 5.20 -4.95
CA ILE A 27 -3.07 4.77 -3.65
C ILE A 27 -2.99 3.25 -3.54
N CYS A 28 -2.51 2.80 -2.39
CA CYS A 28 -2.33 1.40 -2.06
C CYS A 28 -2.77 1.15 -0.61
N VAL A 29 -2.98 -0.12 -0.29
CA VAL A 29 -3.24 -0.59 1.07
C VAL A 29 -2.26 -1.70 1.40
N GLY A 30 -1.36 -1.41 2.33
CA GLY A 30 -0.47 -2.40 2.93
C GLY A 30 -1.13 -3.00 4.16
N MET A 31 -1.04 -4.33 4.28
CA MET A 31 -1.64 -5.09 5.37
C MET A 31 -0.63 -6.08 5.92
N ALA A 32 -0.64 -6.29 7.23
CA ALA A 32 0.11 -7.35 7.88
C ALA A 32 -0.69 -7.99 9.00
N ARG A 33 -0.49 -9.30 9.19
CA ARG A 33 -1.06 -10.11 10.28
C ARG A 33 -2.58 -9.98 10.41
N LEU A 34 -3.29 -9.92 9.27
CA LEU A 34 -4.75 -9.79 9.23
C LEU A 34 -5.44 -10.86 10.10
N GLY A 35 -6.36 -10.42 10.97
CA GLY A 35 -7.05 -11.28 11.92
C GLY A 35 -6.30 -11.55 13.23
N GLN A 36 -5.06 -11.07 13.39
CA GLN A 36 -4.33 -11.13 14.64
C GLN A 36 -4.56 -9.87 15.50
N LYS A 37 -4.22 -9.94 16.79
CA LYS A 37 -4.40 -8.82 17.74
C LYS A 37 -3.56 -7.60 17.37
N ASP A 38 -2.42 -7.84 16.76
CA ASP A 38 -1.44 -6.86 16.32
C ASP A 38 -1.49 -6.67 14.79
N GLN A 39 -2.64 -6.93 14.15
CA GLN A 39 -2.83 -6.64 12.74
C GLN A 39 -2.54 -5.17 12.43
N THR A 40 -2.01 -4.92 11.24
CA THR A 40 -1.69 -3.57 10.76
C THR A 40 -2.30 -3.38 9.38
N ILE A 41 -3.02 -2.28 9.20
CA ILE A 41 -3.62 -1.87 7.92
C ILE A 41 -3.29 -0.40 7.74
N ILE A 42 -2.58 -0.08 6.66
CA ILE A 42 -2.16 1.29 6.35
C ILE A 42 -2.45 1.55 4.88
N ALA A 43 -3.21 2.61 4.61
CA ALA A 43 -3.49 3.11 3.27
C ALA A 43 -2.65 4.37 3.01
N GLY A 44 -2.30 4.64 1.76
CA GLY A 44 -1.49 5.80 1.39
C GLY A 44 -0.97 5.67 -0.03
N THR A 45 -0.22 6.66 -0.48
CA THR A 45 0.49 6.54 -1.76
C THR A 45 1.57 5.45 -1.68
N MET A 46 2.01 4.92 -2.82
CA MET A 46 3.14 3.98 -2.84
C MET A 46 4.37 4.56 -2.13
N GLU A 47 4.63 5.86 -2.31
CA GLU A 47 5.73 6.56 -1.64
C GLU A 47 5.58 6.62 -0.11
N GLU A 48 4.38 6.90 0.38
CA GLU A 48 4.11 6.91 1.83
C GLU A 48 4.28 5.51 2.43
N LEU A 49 3.79 4.47 1.75
CA LEU A 49 3.85 3.10 2.24
C LEU A 49 5.25 2.48 2.16
N LEU A 50 6.15 2.98 1.30
CA LEU A 50 7.54 2.54 1.23
C LEU A 50 8.28 2.72 2.56
N THR A 51 7.90 3.72 3.36
CA THR A 51 8.55 4.03 4.65
C THR A 51 7.72 3.60 5.86
N ALA A 52 6.52 3.06 5.65
CA ALA A 52 5.64 2.62 6.72
C ALA A 52 6.11 1.29 7.35
N ASP A 53 5.97 1.18 8.67
CA ASP A 53 6.22 -0.05 9.42
C ASP A 53 4.94 -0.89 9.53
N PHE A 54 4.98 -2.09 8.96
CA PHE A 54 3.89 -3.07 9.01
C PHE A 54 4.14 -4.17 10.07
N GLY A 55 5.33 -4.19 10.68
CA GLY A 55 5.75 -5.19 11.67
C GLY A 55 6.10 -6.55 11.05
N ALA A 56 5.81 -7.62 11.79
CA ALA A 56 6.12 -9.00 11.44
C ALA A 56 5.18 -9.61 10.36
N PRO A 57 5.63 -10.65 9.63
CA PRO A 57 4.84 -11.39 8.64
C PRO A 57 3.55 -12.02 9.20
N LEU A 58 2.54 -12.31 8.37
CA LEU A 58 2.48 -12.27 6.90
C LEU A 58 1.96 -10.92 6.35
N HIS A 59 2.49 -10.49 5.19
CA HIS A 59 2.14 -9.21 4.55
C HIS A 59 1.30 -9.43 3.29
N CYS A 60 0.46 -8.44 2.98
CA CYS A 60 -0.36 -8.34 1.78
C CYS A 60 -0.37 -6.89 1.28
N LEU A 61 -0.44 -6.70 -0.04
CA LEU A 61 -0.52 -5.40 -0.70
C LEU A 61 -1.70 -5.41 -1.67
N ALA A 62 -2.55 -4.38 -1.59
CA ALA A 62 -3.59 -4.10 -2.57
C ALA A 62 -3.30 -2.76 -3.25
N ILE A 63 -3.26 -2.74 -4.58
CA ILE A 63 -3.14 -1.52 -5.39
C ILE A 63 -4.55 -1.12 -5.80
N THR A 64 -4.97 0.12 -5.53
CA THR A 64 -6.33 0.55 -5.81
C THR A 64 -6.48 1.00 -7.26
N GLY A 65 -7.62 0.70 -7.88
CA GLY A 65 -8.03 1.29 -9.16
C GLY A 65 -8.90 2.52 -8.93
N GLU A 66 -10.00 2.63 -9.67
CA GLU A 66 -11.06 3.59 -9.37
C GLU A 66 -11.79 3.18 -8.09
N VAL A 67 -11.84 4.10 -7.12
CA VAL A 67 -12.40 3.84 -5.78
C VAL A 67 -13.76 4.54 -5.68
N HIS A 68 -14.79 3.82 -5.25
CA HIS A 68 -16.09 4.39 -4.99
C HIS A 68 -16.04 5.32 -3.76
N PRO A 69 -16.84 6.41 -3.66
CA PRO A 69 -16.79 7.33 -2.51
C PRO A 69 -16.92 6.64 -1.14
N LEU A 70 -17.74 5.59 -1.06
CA LEU A 70 -17.88 4.77 0.17
C LEU A 70 -16.58 4.01 0.53
N GLU A 71 -15.86 3.50 -0.47
CA GLU A 71 -14.57 2.85 -0.24
C GLU A 71 -13.52 3.89 0.18
N GLU A 72 -13.57 5.10 -0.39
CA GLU A 72 -12.69 6.20 0.01
C GLU A 72 -12.93 6.61 1.48
N GLU A 73 -14.19 6.68 1.92
CA GLU A 73 -14.54 6.92 3.32
C GLU A 73 -13.97 5.84 4.26
N MET A 74 -13.94 4.58 3.82
CA MET A 74 -13.32 3.50 4.58
C MET A 74 -11.80 3.61 4.60
N LEU A 75 -11.16 3.86 3.44
CA LEU A 75 -9.71 4.03 3.31
C LEU A 75 -9.20 5.18 4.18
N LYS A 76 -9.98 6.26 4.33
CA LYS A 76 -9.64 7.41 5.18
C LYS A 76 -9.32 7.04 6.62
N GLN A 77 -9.89 5.95 7.14
CA GLN A 77 -9.62 5.49 8.50
C GLN A 77 -8.21 4.89 8.67
N PHE A 78 -7.58 4.50 7.55
CA PHE A 78 -6.29 3.81 7.52
C PHE A 78 -5.17 4.64 6.88
N TYR A 79 -5.45 5.86 6.40
CA TYR A 79 -4.42 6.69 5.79
C TYR A 79 -3.25 6.93 6.75
N VAL A 80 -2.04 6.95 6.19
CA VAL A 80 -0.82 7.34 6.91
C VAL A 80 -1.09 8.68 7.61
N LYS A 81 -1.07 8.67 8.93
CA LYS A 81 -1.21 9.88 9.72
C LYS A 81 0.10 10.66 9.64
N LYS A 82 0.03 11.88 9.11
CA LYS A 82 1.11 12.85 9.24
C LYS A 82 1.28 13.31 10.68
#